data_AF-A0A3B0V410-F1
#
_entry.id   AF-A0A3B0V410-F1
#
_cell.length_a   1.000
_cell.length_b   1.000
_cell.length_c   1.000
_cell.angle_alpha   90.00
_cell.angle_beta   90.00
_cell.angle_gamma   90.00
#
_symmetry.space_group_name_H-M   'P 1'
#
loop_
_entity.id
_entity.type
_entity.pdbx_description
1 polymer ?
#
loop_
_entity_poly.entity_id
_entity_poly.type
_entity_poly.pdbx_seq_one_letter_code
_entity_poly.pdbx_strand_id
1 'polypeptide(L)' 'TLPKKLFKKALEGGRSDGIVMEKEEIEAGLQMYYQQAGWDTATGSPTRATLEDVGLVWAADDLGL' A
#
# COMPACT_ATOMS: atom_id res chain seq x y z
N THR A 1 5.06 3.37 -6.89
CA THR A 1 4.82 4.70 -6.29
C THR A 1 3.85 5.49 -7.15
N LEU A 2 3.14 6.48 -6.60
CA LEU A 2 2.13 7.25 -7.33
C LEU A 2 2.73 8.32 -8.27
N PRO A 3 2.06 8.67 -9.37
CA PRO A 3 2.50 9.76 -10.25
C PRO A 3 2.69 11.09 -9.51
N LYS A 4 3.83 11.74 -9.72
CA LYS A 4 4.20 13.01 -9.03
C LYS A 4 3.15 14.12 -9.17
N LYS A 5 2.37 14.11 -10.26
CA LYS A 5 1.32 15.11 -10.52
C LYS A 5 0.28 15.16 -9.40
N LEU A 6 -0.05 14.01 -8.80
CA LEU A 6 -1.09 13.91 -7.78
C LEU A 6 -0.75 14.67 -6.48
N PHE A 7 0.54 14.93 -6.25
CA PHE A 7 1.06 15.69 -5.09
C PHE A 7 1.42 17.14 -5.44
N LYS A 8 1.29 17.54 -6.70
CA LYS A 8 1.83 18.83 -7.21
C LYS A 8 0.82 19.68 -7.95
N LYS A 9 -0.20 19.07 -8.55
CA LYS A 9 -1.21 19.76 -9.32
C LYS A 9 -2.59 19.27 -8.93
N ALA A 10 -3.34 20.14 -8.28
CA ALA A 10 -4.74 19.94 -7.99
C ALA A 10 -5.57 19.82 -9.27
N LEU A 11 -6.75 19.21 -9.15
CA LEU A 11 -7.78 19.30 -10.16
C LEU A 11 -8.37 20.72 -10.19
N GLU A 12 -8.93 21.10 -11.33
CA GLU A 12 -9.63 22.37 -11.54
C GLU A 12 -11.09 22.06 -11.89
N GLY A 13 -12.04 22.63 -11.15
CA GLY A 13 -13.46 22.36 -11.24
C GLY A 13 -13.93 21.10 -10.48
N GLY A 14 -15.23 21.07 -10.17
CA GLY A 14 -15.87 19.96 -9.47
C GLY A 14 -15.67 19.96 -7.95
N ARG A 15 -16.07 18.88 -7.28
CA ARG A 15 -16.12 18.80 -5.80
C ARG A 15 -14.75 18.64 -5.13
N SER A 16 -13.75 18.21 -5.89
CA SER A 16 -12.38 17.98 -5.41
C SER A 16 -11.38 19.01 -5.97
N ASP A 17 -11.89 20.16 -6.43
CA ASP A 17 -11.08 21.28 -6.87
C ASP A 17 -10.12 21.73 -5.76
N GLY A 18 -8.87 22.02 -6.12
CA GLY A 18 -7.85 22.49 -5.18
C GLY A 18 -7.21 21.42 -4.30
N ILE A 19 -7.72 20.18 -4.31
CA ILE A 19 -7.16 19.09 -3.50
C ILE A 19 -5.96 18.46 -4.19
N VAL A 20 -4.85 18.36 -3.45
CA VAL A 20 -3.71 17.49 -3.76
C VAL A 20 -3.60 16.40 -2.69
N MET A 21 -2.97 15.29 -3.03
CA MET A 21 -2.64 14.28 -2.03
C MET A 21 -1.36 14.67 -1.30
N GLU A 22 -1.29 14.36 -0.01
CA GLU A 22 -0.07 14.45 0.78
C GLU A 22 0.67 13.11 0.77
N LYS A 23 2.00 13.14 0.72
CA LYS A 23 2.79 11.91 0.62
C LYS A 23 2.72 11.10 1.90
N GLU A 24 2.78 11.79 3.03
CA GLU A 24 2.77 11.23 4.37
C GLU A 24 1.42 10.54 4.63
N GLU A 25 0.31 11.08 4.13
CA GLU A 25 -1.00 10.44 4.22
C GLU A 25 -1.08 9.16 3.39
N ILE A 26 -0.48 9.13 2.19
CA ILE A 26 -0.40 7.92 1.38
C ILE A 26 0.47 6.85 2.06
N GLU A 27 1.60 7.26 2.63
CA GLU A 27 2.49 6.35 3.36
C GLU A 27 1.79 5.76 4.59
N ALA A 28 1.10 6.60 5.37
CA ALA A 28 0.29 6.13 6.51
C ALA A 28 -0.86 5.21 6.07
N GLY A 29 -1.52 5.51 4.94
CA GLY A 29 -2.55 4.66 4.35
C GLY A 29 -2.02 3.28 3.93
N LEU A 30 -0.82 3.22 3.34
CA LEU A 30 -0.17 1.96 2.99
C LEU A 30 0.21 1.15 4.23
N GLN A 31 0.74 1.79 5.26
CA GLN A 31 1.04 1.15 6.55
C GLN A 31 -0.21 0.51 7.15
N MET A 32 -1.31 1.26 7.19
CA MET A 32 -2.61 0.75 7.67
C MET A 32 -3.11 -0.42 6.82
N TYR A 33 -2.99 -0.33 5.49
CA TYR A 33 -3.39 -1.41 4.59
C TYR A 33 -2.57 -2.67 4.83
N TYR A 34 -1.24 -2.57 4.94
CA TYR A 34 -0.38 -3.73 5.19
C TYR A 34 -0.70 -4.40 6.53
N GLN A 35 -0.96 -3.62 7.58
CA GLN A 35 -1.41 -4.18 8.86
C GLN A 35 -2.71 -4.97 8.73
N GLN A 36 -3.70 -4.41 8.03
CA GLN A 36 -4.99 -5.08 7.80
C GLN A 36 -4.86 -6.35 6.95
N ALA A 37 -3.93 -6.34 5.99
CA ALA A 37 -3.66 -7.48 5.13
C ALA A 37 -2.79 -8.56 5.81
N GLY A 38 -2.25 -8.32 7.01
CA GLY A 38 -1.30 -9.22 7.67
C GLY A 38 0.07 -9.24 6.96
N TRP A 39 0.46 -8.14 6.34
CA TRP A 39 1.70 -7.99 5.59
C TRP A 39 2.76 -7.30 6.43
N ASP A 40 4.02 -7.51 6.08
CA ASP A 40 5.13 -6.78 6.67
C ASP A 40 5.04 -5.29 6.28
N THR A 41 4.93 -4.44 7.28
CA THR A 41 4.71 -3.00 7.12
C THR A 41 5.92 -2.26 6.55
N ALA A 42 7.13 -2.79 6.71
CA ALA A 42 8.35 -2.13 6.23
C ALA A 42 8.59 -2.41 4.73
N THR A 43 8.27 -3.63 4.29
CA THR A 43 8.53 -4.12 2.93
C THR A 43 7.31 -4.07 2.04
N GLY A 44 6.10 -4.15 2.61
CA GLY A 44 4.84 -4.28 1.87
C GLY A 44 4.63 -5.69 1.29
N SER A 45 5.35 -6.69 1.80
CA SER A 45 5.24 -8.08 1.36
C SER A 45 4.30 -8.89 2.28
N PRO A 46 3.55 -9.85 1.75
CA PRO A 46 2.82 -10.82 2.58
C PRO A 46 3.76 -11.54 3.55
N THR A 47 3.30 -11.78 4.78
CA THR A 47 4.00 -12.66 5.72
C THR A 47 3.77 -14.13 5.34
N ARG A 48 4.62 -15.05 5.83
CA ARG A 48 4.37 -16.49 5.69
C ARG A 48 2.96 -16.86 6.16
N ALA A 49 2.57 -16.44 7.36
CA ALA A 49 1.25 -16.72 7.92
C ALA A 49 0.12 -16.33 6.94
N THR A 50 0.17 -15.13 6.38
CA THR A 50 -0.81 -14.65 5.40
C THR A 50 -0.84 -15.49 4.13
N LEU A 51 0.33 -15.95 3.64
CA LEU A 51 0.40 -16.82 2.46
C LEU A 51 -0.15 -18.22 2.76
N GLU A 52 0.16 -18.78 3.93
CA GLU A 52 -0.34 -20.09 4.35
C GLU A 52 -1.88 -20.08 4.51
N ASP A 53 -2.44 -19.02 5.10
CA ASP A 53 -3.89 -18.84 5.30
C ASP A 53 -4.69 -18.89 4.00
N VAL A 54 -4.10 -18.45 2.88
CA VAL A 54 -4.73 -18.47 1.55
C VAL A 54 -4.27 -19.64 0.67
N GLY A 55 -3.54 -20.60 1.23
CA GLY A 55 -3.09 -21.81 0.53
C GLY A 55 -1.89 -21.61 -0.41
N LEU A 56 -1.10 -20.55 -0.19
CA LEU A 56 0.09 -20.19 -0.98
C LEU A 56 1.41 -20.54 -0.25
N VAL A 57 1.42 -21.62 0.54
CA VAL A 57 2.62 -22.11 1.25
C VAL A 57 3.84 -22.21 0.34
N TRP A 58 3.65 -22.70 -0.89
CA TRP A 58 4.72 -22.85 -1.89
C TRP A 58 5.42 -21.51 -2.20
N ALA A 59 4.69 -20.40 -2.23
CA ALA A 59 5.27 -19.09 -2.49
C ALA A 59 6.04 -18.57 -1.27
N ALA A 60 5.61 -18.92 -0.05
CA ALA A 60 6.38 -18.61 1.16
C ALA A 60 7.72 -19.35 1.17
N ASP A 61 7.72 -20.62 0.75
CA ASP A 61 8.93 -21.44 0.64
C ASP A 61 9.90 -20.90 -0.41
N ASP A 62 9.41 -20.56 -1.62
CA ASP A 62 10.22 -19.98 -2.70
C ASP A 62 10.83 -18.61 -2.32
N LEU A 63 10.12 -17.82 -1.50
CA LEU A 63 10.59 -16.53 -0.99
C LEU A 63 11.49 -16.66 0.24
N GLY A 64 11.62 -17.87 0.83
CA GLY A 64 12.39 -18.09 2.06
C GLY A 64 11.81 -17.37 3.28
N LEU A 65 10.49 -17.16 3.30
CA LEU A 65 9.75 -16.55 4.40
C LEU A 65 9.49 -17.52 5.55
#